data_AF-A0A3N0AE91-F1
#
_entry.id   AF-A0A3N0AE91-F1
#
_cell.length_a   1.000
_cell.length_b   1.000
_cell.length_c   1.000
_cell.angle_alpha   90.00
_cell.angle_beta   90.00
_cell.angle_gamma   90.00
#
_symmetry.space_group_name_H-M   'P 1'
#
loop_
_entity.id
_entity.type
_entity.pdbx_description
1 polymer ?
#
loop_
_entity_poly.entity_id
_entity_poly.type
_entity_poly.pdbx_seq_one_letter_code
_entity_poly.pdbx_strand_id
1 'polypeptide(L)'
;PDSAPENWQEILREQLIECLISPLHDKDVLPTGEPKKAHWHVVLSFKNPTTFAKACEVFTEIKAVVPPEKESRVKDFRQMARYLCHMDQPDKHRYEMQDVVSIGSIDYASLCMSAADEDDMLDQIFETMDNYALDSYPKVVRWTREHNPEWKPIVYRKYTKQISEYAKGLHYESKQ
;
A
#
# COMPACT_ATOMS: atom_id res chain seq x y z
N PRO A 1 12.38 16.74 -5.82
CA PRO A 1 13.47 16.03 -6.51
C PRO A 1 14.77 16.81 -6.46
N ASP A 2 14.79 18.01 -7.03
CA ASP A 2 16.02 18.77 -7.26
C ASP A 2 16.75 19.23 -5.98
N SER A 3 16.04 19.30 -4.85
CA SER A 3 16.59 19.77 -3.58
C SER A 3 17.12 18.65 -2.68
N ALA A 4 16.71 17.40 -2.92
CA ALA A 4 17.07 16.26 -2.09
C ALA A 4 18.49 15.76 -2.45
N PRO A 5 19.29 15.27 -1.49
CA PRO A 5 20.52 14.54 -1.78
C PRO A 5 20.25 13.33 -2.68
N GLU A 6 21.20 12.90 -3.51
CA GLU A 6 21.00 11.73 -4.39
C GLU A 6 20.64 10.45 -3.61
N ASN A 7 21.22 10.27 -2.42
CA ASN A 7 21.04 9.12 -1.54
C ASN A 7 19.99 9.32 -0.43
N TRP A 8 19.02 10.22 -0.64
CA TRP A 8 18.05 10.59 0.41
C TRP A 8 17.19 9.41 0.91
N GLN A 9 16.92 8.42 0.06
CA GLN A 9 16.17 7.23 0.49
C GLN A 9 17.01 6.34 1.41
N GLU A 10 18.31 6.23 1.15
CA GLU A 10 19.26 5.53 2.02
C GLU A 10 19.35 6.23 3.37
N ILE A 11 19.43 7.56 3.39
CA ILE A 11 19.40 8.37 4.62
C ILE A 11 18.14 8.04 5.44
N LEU A 12 16.96 7.93 4.80
CA LEU A 12 15.73 7.53 5.49
C LEU A 12 15.79 6.12 6.07
N ARG A 13 16.41 5.17 5.36
CA ARG A 13 16.59 3.79 5.86
C ARG A 13 17.49 3.74 7.10
N GLU A 14 18.52 4.58 7.13
CA GLU A 14 19.44 4.70 8.27
C GLU A 14 18.79 5.30 9.52
N GLN A 15 17.67 6.01 9.39
CA GLN A 15 16.92 6.52 10.54
C GLN A 15 16.30 5.43 11.40
N LEU A 16 16.17 4.19 10.87
CA LEU A 16 15.51 3.06 11.54
C LEU A 16 14.08 3.40 12.03
N ILE A 17 13.38 4.23 11.26
CA ILE A 17 11.98 4.62 11.47
C ILE A 17 11.16 4.11 10.28
N GLU A 18 9.94 3.69 10.55
CA GLU A 18 9.03 3.27 9.48
C GLU A 18 8.63 4.46 8.61
N CYS A 19 8.68 4.29 7.30
CA CYS A 19 8.41 5.37 6.36
C CYS A 19 7.73 4.85 5.10
N LEU A 20 6.81 5.65 4.55
CA LEU A 20 6.23 5.45 3.23
C LEU A 20 6.65 6.59 2.31
N ILE A 21 7.04 6.25 1.10
CA ILE A 21 7.39 7.20 0.04
C ILE A 21 6.45 6.93 -1.13
N SER A 22 5.74 7.96 -1.59
CA SER A 22 4.86 7.86 -2.76
C SER A 22 5.65 7.49 -4.03
N PRO A 23 4.96 7.13 -5.13
CA PRO A 23 5.54 7.21 -6.46
C PRO A 23 6.01 8.66 -6.74
N LEU A 24 6.76 8.87 -7.82
CA LEU A 24 7.05 10.23 -8.26
C LEU A 24 5.74 10.89 -8.74
N HIS A 25 5.29 11.92 -8.04
CA HIS A 25 4.12 12.70 -8.45
C HIS A 25 4.53 13.72 -9.52
N ASP A 26 4.50 13.32 -10.78
CA ASP A 26 4.86 14.12 -11.96
C ASP A 26 3.68 14.47 -12.87
N LYS A 27 2.47 13.95 -12.56
CA LYS A 27 1.23 14.17 -13.33
C LYS A 27 0.19 15.00 -12.58
N ASP A 28 0.56 15.53 -11.42
CA ASP A 28 -0.33 16.40 -10.64
C ASP A 28 -0.53 17.74 -11.34
N VAL A 29 -1.76 18.23 -11.35
CA VAL A 29 -2.13 19.53 -11.91
C VAL A 29 -2.58 20.50 -10.82
N LEU A 30 -2.28 21.79 -11.03
CA LEU A 30 -2.84 22.88 -10.24
C LEU A 30 -4.33 23.08 -10.60
N PRO A 31 -5.11 23.76 -9.75
CA PRO A 31 -6.49 24.13 -10.09
C PRO A 31 -6.62 24.95 -11.38
N THR A 32 -5.53 25.62 -11.79
CA THR A 32 -5.43 26.35 -13.07
C THR A 32 -5.24 25.44 -14.29
N GLY A 33 -5.01 24.14 -14.09
CA GLY A 33 -4.68 23.17 -15.14
C GLY A 33 -3.19 23.04 -15.44
N GLU A 34 -2.35 23.89 -14.87
CA GLU A 34 -0.90 23.83 -15.08
C GLU A 34 -0.26 22.66 -14.32
N PRO A 35 0.75 21.97 -14.90
CA PRO A 35 1.47 20.90 -14.21
C PRO A 35 2.16 21.39 -12.94
N LYS A 36 2.02 20.66 -11.84
CA LYS A 36 2.82 20.89 -10.63
C LYS A 36 4.26 20.42 -10.85
N LYS A 37 5.18 21.01 -10.10
CA LYS A 37 6.56 20.51 -10.03
C LYS A 37 6.55 19.07 -9.51
N ALA A 38 7.31 18.21 -10.18
CA ALA A 38 7.44 16.81 -9.76
C ALA A 38 7.91 16.72 -8.31
N HIS A 39 7.33 15.83 -7.50
CA HIS A 39 7.64 15.70 -6.09
C HIS A 39 7.34 14.30 -5.55
N TRP A 40 7.86 14.01 -4.35
CA TRP A 40 7.48 12.83 -3.57
C TRP A 40 6.77 13.29 -2.31
N HIS A 41 5.78 12.52 -1.88
CA HIS A 41 5.28 12.56 -0.52
C HIS A 41 6.04 11.56 0.33
N VAL A 42 6.46 11.99 1.51
CA VAL A 42 7.17 11.17 2.50
C VAL A 42 6.39 11.21 3.80
N VAL A 43 6.09 10.04 4.36
CA VAL A 43 5.29 9.91 5.59
C VAL A 43 6.07 9.08 6.58
N LEU A 44 6.40 9.68 7.73
CA LEU A 44 7.09 8.99 8.83
C LEU A 44 6.08 8.41 9.82
N SER A 45 6.30 7.17 10.23
CA SER A 45 5.53 6.46 11.25
C SER A 45 6.43 6.17 12.45
N PHE A 46 6.20 6.90 13.54
CA PHE A 46 6.96 6.72 14.79
C PHE A 46 6.21 5.76 15.72
N LYS A 47 6.94 4.79 16.28
CA LYS A 47 6.39 3.82 17.24
C LYS A 47 5.85 4.47 18.51
N ASN A 48 6.50 5.53 18.97
CA ASN A 48 6.12 6.28 20.17
C ASN A 48 5.68 7.70 19.76
N PRO A 49 4.88 8.40 20.59
CA PRO A 49 4.58 9.81 20.35
C PRO A 49 5.85 10.63 20.12
N THR A 50 5.88 11.37 19.02
CA THR A 50 7.01 12.19 18.60
C THR A 50 6.56 13.64 18.42
N THR A 51 7.46 14.57 18.72
CA THR A 51 7.21 16.01 18.55
C THR A 51 7.52 16.46 17.13
N PHE A 52 6.91 17.56 16.69
CA PHE A 52 7.19 18.14 15.37
C PHE A 52 8.67 18.41 15.14
N ALA A 53 9.37 18.98 16.12
CA ALA A 53 10.80 19.25 16.03
C ALA A 53 11.63 17.99 15.74
N LYS A 54 11.29 16.86 16.38
CA LYS A 54 12.00 15.58 16.20
C LYS A 54 11.71 14.95 14.85
N ALA A 55 10.48 15.09 14.36
CA ALA A 55 10.16 14.71 12.99
C ALA A 55 10.90 15.61 11.97
N CYS A 56 11.04 16.91 12.24
CA CYS A 56 11.76 17.85 11.37
C CYS A 56 13.26 17.55 11.27
N GLU A 57 13.88 17.03 12.34
CA GLU A 57 15.28 16.58 12.30
C GLU A 57 15.47 15.57 11.15
N VAL A 58 14.60 14.56 11.04
CA VAL A 58 14.62 13.56 9.95
C VAL A 58 14.43 14.19 8.57
N PHE A 59 13.43 15.07 8.42
CA PHE A 59 13.16 15.70 7.12
C PHE A 59 14.27 16.68 6.69
N THR A 60 14.98 17.28 7.65
CA THR A 60 16.10 18.19 7.39
C THR A 60 17.28 17.44 6.76
N GLU A 61 17.58 16.23 7.24
CA GLU A 61 18.65 15.36 6.69
C GLU A 61 18.45 15.09 5.19
N ILE A 62 17.20 14.93 4.75
CA ILE A 62 16.87 14.71 3.34
C ILE A 62 16.53 15.99 2.57
N LYS A 63 16.69 17.16 3.19
CA LYS A 63 16.34 18.47 2.62
C LYS A 63 14.89 18.54 2.11
N ALA A 64 13.98 17.85 2.79
CA ALA A 64 12.57 17.86 2.45
C ALA A 64 11.90 19.18 2.87
N VAL A 65 10.89 19.58 2.11
CA VAL A 65 10.01 20.69 2.50
C VAL A 65 9.03 20.17 3.54
N VAL A 66 9.06 20.75 4.74
CA VAL A 66 8.16 20.39 5.83
C VAL A 66 7.03 21.42 5.92
N PRO A 67 5.76 21.01 5.91
CA PRO A 67 4.65 21.94 6.11
C PRO A 67 4.60 22.47 7.55
N PRO A 68 3.84 23.54 7.82
CA PRO A 68 3.63 24.03 9.18
C PRO A 68 3.13 22.93 10.13
N GLU A 69 3.51 23.01 11.41
CA GLU A 69 3.21 21.97 12.42
C GLU A 69 1.73 21.56 12.50
N LYS A 70 0.82 22.52 12.31
CA LYS A 70 -0.63 22.27 12.33
C LYS A 70 -1.11 21.35 11.20
N GLU A 71 -0.38 21.33 10.08
CA GLU A 71 -0.72 20.61 8.85
C GLU A 71 0.14 19.36 8.67
N SER A 72 1.29 19.28 9.35
CA SER A 72 2.22 18.15 9.25
C SER A 72 1.73 16.89 9.94
N ARG A 73 0.83 17.00 10.92
CA ARG A 73 0.34 15.84 11.67
C ARG A 73 -0.73 15.08 10.88
N VAL A 74 -0.40 13.85 10.52
CA VAL A 74 -1.34 12.90 9.94
C VAL A 74 -2.38 12.50 10.98
N LYS A 75 -3.67 12.69 10.65
CA LYS A 75 -4.79 12.34 11.53
C LYS A 75 -5.15 10.86 11.45
N ASP A 76 -5.07 10.30 10.25
CA ASP A 76 -5.34 8.90 9.96
C ASP A 76 -4.25 8.38 9.03
N PHE A 77 -3.46 7.43 9.51
CA PHE A 77 -2.30 6.90 8.79
C PHE A 77 -2.70 6.09 7.56
N ARG A 78 -3.83 5.39 7.61
CA ARG A 78 -4.35 4.60 6.50
C ARG A 78 -4.86 5.49 5.37
N GLN A 79 -5.58 6.55 5.70
CA GLN A 79 -6.02 7.53 4.69
C GLN A 79 -4.81 8.25 4.06
N MET A 80 -3.77 8.54 4.84
CA MET A 80 -2.53 9.09 4.29
C MET A 80 -1.81 8.09 3.36
N ALA A 81 -1.76 6.80 3.72
CA ALA A 81 -1.19 5.78 2.85
C ALA A 81 -1.92 5.69 1.50
N ARG A 82 -3.26 5.71 1.50
CA ARG A 82 -4.08 5.73 0.28
C ARG A 82 -3.92 7.04 -0.52
N TYR A 83 -3.70 8.16 0.18
CA TYR A 83 -3.42 9.46 -0.44
C TYR A 83 -2.15 9.42 -1.31
N LEU A 84 -1.12 8.64 -0.94
CA LEU A 84 0.14 8.54 -1.71
C LEU A 84 -0.06 8.08 -3.16
N CYS A 85 -1.19 7.43 -3.47
CA CYS A 85 -1.55 7.04 -4.83
C CYS A 85 -2.84 7.72 -5.32
N HIS A 86 -3.37 8.70 -4.59
CA HIS A 86 -4.64 9.38 -4.85
C HIS A 86 -5.85 8.43 -5.03
N MET A 87 -5.89 7.33 -4.27
CA MET A 87 -6.93 6.29 -4.44
C MET A 87 -8.36 6.79 -4.21
N ASP A 88 -8.53 7.78 -3.34
CA ASP A 88 -9.83 8.34 -2.93
C ASP A 88 -10.09 9.75 -3.53
N GLN A 89 -9.31 10.15 -4.55
CA GLN A 89 -9.33 11.51 -5.11
C GLN A 89 -9.66 11.47 -6.60
N PRO A 90 -10.95 11.48 -6.97
CA PRO A 90 -11.38 11.27 -8.35
C PRO A 90 -10.94 12.39 -9.30
N ASP A 91 -10.60 13.55 -8.76
CA ASP A 91 -10.13 14.74 -9.48
C ASP A 91 -8.62 14.74 -9.73
N LYS A 92 -7.87 13.77 -9.17
CA LYS A 92 -6.42 13.69 -9.30
C LYS A 92 -5.97 12.47 -10.08
N HIS A 93 -4.77 12.55 -10.64
CA HIS A 93 -4.13 11.39 -11.26
C HIS A 93 -3.88 10.30 -10.22
N ARG A 94 -4.38 9.09 -10.48
CA ARG A 94 -4.14 7.91 -9.64
C ARG A 94 -2.80 7.28 -10.02
N TYR A 95 -1.92 7.10 -9.04
CA TYR A 95 -0.61 6.47 -9.22
C TYR A 95 -0.64 4.99 -8.85
N GLU A 96 0.38 4.24 -9.28
CA GLU A 96 0.48 2.80 -9.07
C GLU A 96 1.00 2.46 -7.67
N MET A 97 0.32 1.52 -7.00
CA MET A 97 0.68 1.10 -5.64
C MET A 97 2.06 0.44 -5.55
N GLN A 98 2.47 -0.26 -6.62
CA GLN A 98 3.74 -0.97 -6.69
C GLN A 98 4.96 -0.05 -6.70
N ASP A 99 4.76 1.24 -7.01
CA ASP A 99 5.81 2.25 -7.06
C ASP A 99 6.01 2.94 -5.69
N VAL A 100 5.19 2.60 -4.69
CA VAL A 100 5.36 3.06 -3.32
C VAL A 100 6.50 2.31 -2.65
N VAL A 101 7.42 3.05 -2.04
CA VAL A 101 8.53 2.47 -1.27
C VAL A 101 8.14 2.42 0.20
N SER A 102 8.07 1.21 0.75
CA SER A 102 7.98 0.97 2.20
C SER A 102 9.37 0.80 2.80
N ILE A 103 9.68 1.61 3.81
CA ILE A 103 10.85 1.46 4.69
C ILE A 103 10.37 0.94 6.05
N GLY A 104 11.04 -0.08 6.57
CA GLY A 104 10.64 -0.77 7.80
C GLY A 104 9.62 -1.89 7.54
N SER A 105 8.76 -2.15 8.52
CA SER A 105 7.85 -3.31 8.50
C SER A 105 6.44 -2.98 8.01
N ILE A 106 6.23 -1.83 7.36
CA ILE A 106 4.91 -1.42 6.86
C ILE A 106 4.54 -2.24 5.61
N ASP A 107 3.52 -3.08 5.74
CA ASP A 107 2.85 -3.71 4.60
C ASP A 107 1.87 -2.72 3.94
N TYR A 108 2.35 -1.97 2.96
CA TYR A 108 1.59 -0.90 2.30
C TYR A 108 0.33 -1.41 1.59
N ALA A 109 0.43 -2.55 0.91
CA ALA A 109 -0.71 -3.14 0.20
C ALA A 109 -1.83 -3.47 1.18
N SER A 110 -1.51 -4.22 2.25
CA SER A 110 -2.50 -4.57 3.28
C SER A 110 -3.05 -3.33 4.01
N LEU A 111 -2.22 -2.31 4.20
CA LEU A 111 -2.64 -1.05 4.82
C LEU A 111 -3.69 -0.32 3.96
N CYS A 112 -3.56 -0.37 2.62
CA CYS A 112 -4.45 0.36 1.72
C CYS A 112 -5.74 -0.40 1.35
N MET A 113 -5.76 -1.73 1.39
CA MET A 113 -6.91 -2.56 1.00
C MET A 113 -8.18 -2.22 1.80
N SER A 114 -9.23 -1.73 1.14
CA SER A 114 -10.56 -1.51 1.71
C SER A 114 -11.36 -2.81 1.83
N ALA A 115 -12.49 -2.78 2.55
CA ALA A 115 -13.38 -3.95 2.62
C ALA A 115 -13.91 -4.36 1.24
N ALA A 116 -14.25 -3.39 0.38
CA ALA A 116 -14.67 -3.66 -0.98
C ALA A 116 -13.53 -4.28 -1.81
N ASP A 117 -12.29 -3.79 -1.68
CA ASP A 117 -11.14 -4.38 -2.37
C ASP A 117 -10.88 -5.83 -1.92
N GLU A 118 -11.16 -6.13 -0.64
CA GLU A 118 -11.05 -7.49 -0.10
C GLU A 118 -12.16 -8.41 -0.63
N ASP A 119 -13.40 -7.92 -0.68
CA ASP A 119 -14.54 -8.66 -1.23
C ASP A 119 -14.33 -8.97 -2.72
N ASP A 120 -13.95 -7.96 -3.52
CA ASP A 120 -13.66 -8.11 -4.94
C ASP A 120 -12.52 -9.11 -5.20
N MET A 121 -11.49 -9.11 -4.35
CA MET A 121 -10.38 -10.08 -4.44
C MET A 121 -10.81 -11.48 -4.03
N LEU A 122 -11.70 -11.60 -3.04
CA LEU A 122 -12.23 -12.88 -2.60
C LEU A 122 -13.14 -13.51 -3.68
N ASP A 123 -13.96 -12.70 -4.34
CA ASP A 123 -14.79 -13.12 -5.47
C ASP A 123 -13.93 -13.63 -6.64
N GLN A 124 -12.85 -12.90 -6.99
CA GLN A 124 -11.89 -13.36 -8.00
C GLN A 124 -11.21 -14.69 -7.63
N ILE A 125 -10.89 -14.88 -6.34
CA ILE A 125 -10.33 -16.14 -5.84
C ILE A 125 -11.34 -17.27 -6.02
N PHE A 126 -12.60 -17.08 -5.60
CA PHE A 126 -13.63 -18.12 -5.71
C PHE A 126 -13.96 -18.46 -7.16
N GLU A 127 -14.12 -17.46 -8.03
CA GLU A 127 -14.32 -17.67 -9.46
C GLU A 127 -13.16 -18.47 -10.07
N THR A 128 -11.91 -18.18 -9.66
CA THR A 128 -10.74 -18.94 -10.11
C THR A 128 -10.75 -20.37 -9.55
N MET A 129 -11.19 -20.56 -8.31
CA MET A 129 -11.34 -21.89 -7.74
C MET A 129 -12.33 -22.74 -8.52
N ASP A 130 -13.45 -22.16 -8.93
CA ASP A 130 -14.47 -22.80 -9.76
C ASP A 130 -13.92 -23.13 -11.15
N ASN A 131 -13.36 -22.13 -11.85
CA ASN A 131 -12.90 -22.24 -13.22
C ASN A 131 -11.75 -23.27 -13.40
N TYR A 132 -10.90 -23.42 -12.38
CA TYR A 132 -9.71 -24.29 -12.44
C TYR A 132 -9.77 -25.49 -11.50
N ALA A 133 -10.93 -25.77 -10.90
CA ALA A 133 -11.14 -26.87 -9.96
C ALA A 133 -10.08 -26.91 -8.84
N LEU A 134 -9.87 -25.75 -8.18
CA LEU A 134 -8.98 -25.62 -7.03
C LEU A 134 -9.67 -26.09 -5.74
N ASP A 135 -10.08 -27.36 -5.74
CA ASP A 135 -10.83 -28.08 -4.70
C ASP A 135 -10.07 -28.36 -3.39
N SER A 136 -8.92 -27.74 -3.16
CA SER A 136 -8.19 -27.88 -1.90
C SER A 136 -7.36 -26.64 -1.61
N TYR A 137 -7.26 -26.27 -0.33
CA TYR A 137 -6.46 -25.11 0.07
C TYR A 137 -5.01 -25.15 -0.47
N PRO A 138 -4.30 -26.31 -0.51
CA PRO A 138 -2.99 -26.38 -1.16
C PRO A 138 -2.99 -26.04 -2.66
N LYS A 139 -4.05 -26.38 -3.42
CA LYS A 139 -4.16 -25.97 -4.84
C LYS A 139 -4.28 -24.45 -4.95
N VAL A 140 -5.11 -23.82 -4.11
CA VAL A 140 -5.25 -22.36 -4.07
C VAL A 140 -3.91 -21.69 -3.72
N VAL A 141 -3.20 -22.17 -2.69
CA VAL A 141 -1.89 -21.64 -2.29
C VAL A 141 -0.86 -21.70 -3.43
N ARG A 142 -0.81 -22.81 -4.19
CA ARG A 142 0.10 -22.93 -5.34
C ARG A 142 -0.29 -21.95 -6.44
N TRP A 143 -1.58 -21.87 -6.77
CA TRP A 143 -2.10 -20.93 -7.76
C TRP A 143 -1.75 -19.48 -7.41
N THR A 144 -2.06 -19.05 -6.19
CA THR A 144 -1.71 -17.72 -5.67
C THR A 144 -0.21 -17.42 -5.78
N ARG A 145 0.64 -18.40 -5.51
CA ARG A 145 2.09 -18.17 -5.60
C ARG A 145 2.58 -18.01 -7.04
N GLU A 146 1.99 -18.75 -7.97
CA GLU A 146 2.49 -18.88 -9.35
C GLU A 146 1.86 -17.86 -10.31
N HIS A 147 0.60 -17.48 -10.09
CA HIS A 147 -0.18 -16.66 -11.03
C HIS A 147 -0.65 -15.33 -10.42
N ASN A 148 -1.00 -15.32 -9.13
CA ASN A 148 -1.60 -14.14 -8.47
C ASN A 148 -0.96 -13.82 -7.10
N PRO A 149 0.32 -13.43 -7.04
CA PRO A 149 1.02 -13.15 -5.78
C PRO A 149 0.35 -12.06 -4.92
N GLU A 150 -0.40 -11.17 -5.55
CA GLU A 150 -1.20 -10.11 -4.92
C GLU A 150 -2.33 -10.64 -4.04
N TRP A 151 -2.79 -11.89 -4.22
CA TRP A 151 -3.83 -12.50 -3.38
C TRP A 151 -3.33 -12.98 -2.01
N LYS A 152 -2.01 -12.97 -1.76
CA LYS A 152 -1.42 -13.45 -0.50
C LYS A 152 -2.01 -12.81 0.77
N PRO A 153 -2.34 -11.50 0.83
CA PRO A 153 -2.97 -10.91 2.02
C PRO A 153 -4.31 -11.59 2.37
N ILE A 154 -5.10 -11.95 1.36
CA ILE A 154 -6.40 -12.60 1.52
C ILE A 154 -6.22 -14.09 1.83
N VAL A 155 -5.45 -14.80 1.01
CA VAL A 155 -5.30 -16.26 1.07
C VAL A 155 -4.54 -16.68 2.33
N TYR A 156 -3.44 -16.01 2.68
CA TYR A 156 -2.53 -16.48 3.73
C TYR A 156 -2.83 -15.90 5.12
N ARG A 157 -3.53 -14.76 5.21
CA ARG A 157 -3.62 -13.99 6.46
C ARG A 157 -5.04 -13.74 6.94
N LYS A 158 -5.96 -13.37 6.05
CA LYS A 158 -7.29 -12.87 6.46
C LYS A 158 -8.43 -13.88 6.32
N TYR A 159 -8.57 -14.52 5.17
CA TYR A 159 -9.74 -15.34 4.84
C TYR A 159 -9.43 -16.83 4.62
N THR A 160 -8.32 -17.30 5.20
CA THR A 160 -7.83 -18.68 5.06
C THR A 160 -8.89 -19.73 5.40
N LYS A 161 -9.71 -19.49 6.43
CA LYS A 161 -10.78 -20.43 6.83
C LYS A 161 -11.86 -20.49 5.77
N GLN A 162 -12.37 -19.34 5.32
CA GLN A 162 -13.42 -19.24 4.32
C GLN A 162 -13.00 -19.93 3.01
N ILE A 163 -11.78 -19.65 2.54
CA ILE A 163 -11.22 -20.27 1.33
C ILE A 163 -11.06 -21.79 1.50
N SER A 164 -10.61 -22.25 2.67
CA SER A 164 -10.48 -23.68 2.96
C SER A 164 -11.84 -24.39 2.99
N GLU A 165 -12.88 -23.79 3.55
CA GLU A 165 -14.23 -24.36 3.54
C GLU A 165 -14.83 -24.37 2.14
N TYR A 166 -14.64 -23.31 1.35
CA TYR A 166 -15.09 -23.26 -0.05
C TYR A 166 -14.44 -24.37 -0.88
N ALA A 167 -13.12 -24.56 -0.72
CA ALA A 167 -12.38 -25.64 -1.37
C ALA A 167 -12.94 -27.03 -1.01
N LYS A 168 -13.30 -27.27 0.26
CA LYS A 168 -13.92 -28.53 0.69
C LYS A 168 -15.29 -28.75 0.05
N GLY A 169 -16.07 -27.69 -0.13
CA GLY A 169 -17.34 -27.71 -0.86
C GLY A 169 -17.14 -28.20 -2.30
N LEU A 170 -16.22 -27.58 -3.04
CA LEU A 170 -15.87 -27.98 -4.40
C LEU A 170 -15.40 -29.44 -4.49
N HIS A 171 -14.59 -29.91 -3.53
CA HIS A 171 -14.15 -31.31 -3.49
C HIS A 171 -15.28 -32.30 -3.23
N TYR A 172 -16.33 -31.87 -2.53
CA TYR A 172 -17.51 -32.70 -2.31
C TYR A 172 -18.39 -32.74 -3.55
N GLU A 173 -18.60 -31.59 -4.20
CA GLU A 173 -19.38 -31.47 -5.44
C GLU A 173 -18.74 -32.24 -6.60
N SER A 174 -17.41 -32.25 -6.72
CA SER A 174 -16.69 -32.98 -7.78
C SER A 174 -16.79 -34.50 -7.70
N LYS A 175 -17.33 -35.04 -6.60
CA LYS A 175 -17.56 -36.47 -6.38
C LYS A 175 -19.00 -36.92 -6.67
N GLN A 176 -19.89 -35.99 -7.01
CA GLN A 176 -21.26 -36.29 -7.44
C GLN A 176 -21.35 -36.41 -8.96
#